data_AF-A0A257Q2M1-F1
#
_entry.id   AF-A0A257Q2M1-F1
#
_cell.length_a   1.000
_cell.length_b   1.000
_cell.length_c   1.000
_cell.angle_alpha   90.00
_cell.angle_beta   90.00
_cell.angle_gamma   90.00
#
_symmetry.space_group_name_H-M   'P 1'
#
loop_
_entity.id
_entity.type
_entity.pdbx_description
1 polymer ?
#
loop_
_entity_poly.entity_id
_entity_poly.type
_entity_poly.pdbx_seq_one_letter_code
_entity_poly.pdbx_strand_id
1 'polypeptide(L)'
;MVLVLEVPAQQKNSKDEYSKLFHSDTTMGHILASIPQDYVQRALSETHKHSMRQRLLPNEAMIHFPMLLGLQMDLPYGEVFKSLEAVYEELGLERPEEFPSEAAMVKARKRLGFEPLKNLLEQVVSQQPCPKSPNAYYNGLMLTATDGTIFDVEDSKENAIFGYPKNQKGAGAYPQVSSVMLVNF
;
A
#
# COMPACT_ATOMS: atom_id res chain seq x y z
N MET A 1 -11.37 -9.65 25.25
CA MET A 1 -11.49 -11.04 24.75
C MET A 1 -10.67 -11.11 23.48
N VAL A 2 -9.41 -11.54 23.58
CA VAL A 2 -8.50 -11.69 22.44
C VAL A 2 -8.88 -12.99 21.74
N LEU A 3 -9.47 -12.91 20.55
CA LEU A 3 -9.64 -14.07 19.71
C LEU A 3 -8.32 -14.29 18.96
N VAL A 4 -7.48 -15.14 19.53
CA VAL A 4 -6.33 -15.71 18.84
C VAL A 4 -6.89 -16.74 17.86
N LEU A 5 -7.07 -16.35 16.60
CA LEU A 5 -7.26 -17.33 15.55
C LEU A 5 -5.88 -17.94 15.27
N GLU A 6 -5.62 -19.13 15.81
CA GLU A 6 -4.46 -19.94 15.44
C GLU A 6 -4.57 -20.30 13.95
N VAL A 7 -3.89 -19.53 13.10
CA VAL A 7 -3.68 -19.91 11.71
C VAL A 7 -2.45 -20.83 11.68
N PRO A 8 -2.59 -22.11 11.32
CA PRO A 8 -1.45 -23.02 11.25
C PRO A 8 -0.42 -22.46 10.26
N ALA A 9 0.84 -22.44 10.67
CA ALA A 9 1.96 -21.89 9.91
C ALA A 9 2.03 -22.52 8.51
N GLN A 10 1.49 -21.81 7.53
CA GLN A 10 1.66 -22.11 6.11
C GLN A 10 3.15 -22.00 5.77
N GLN A 11 3.63 -23.00 5.03
CA GLN A 11 5.03 -23.19 4.69
C GLN A 11 5.67 -21.93 4.10
N LYS A 12 6.80 -21.59 4.72
CA LYS A 12 7.72 -20.50 4.40
C LYS A 12 8.40 -20.73 3.04
N ASN A 13 7.67 -20.50 1.95
CA ASN A 13 8.25 -20.36 0.60
C ASN A 13 7.98 -18.98 -0.01
N SER A 14 7.30 -18.08 0.70
CA SER A 14 6.69 -16.90 0.07
C SER A 14 7.46 -15.59 0.24
N LYS A 15 8.58 -15.51 0.98
CA LYS A 15 9.32 -14.23 1.11
C LYS A 15 9.94 -13.78 -0.22
N ASP A 16 10.42 -14.71 -1.03
CA ASP A 16 10.97 -14.42 -2.36
C ASP A 16 9.86 -14.21 -3.42
N GLU A 17 8.70 -14.84 -3.22
CA GLU A 17 7.54 -14.74 -4.12
C GLU A 17 6.74 -13.45 -3.89
N TYR A 18 6.52 -13.06 -2.62
CA TYR A 18 5.93 -11.76 -2.27
C TYR A 18 6.86 -10.61 -2.65
N SER A 19 8.17 -10.75 -2.44
CA SER A 19 9.15 -9.79 -2.96
C SER A 19 8.96 -9.61 -4.47
N LYS A 20 8.96 -10.69 -5.27
CA LYS A 20 8.75 -10.58 -6.73
C LYS A 20 7.38 -10.01 -7.13
N LEU A 21 6.31 -10.25 -6.36
CA LEU A 21 4.98 -9.66 -6.58
C LEU A 21 4.96 -8.14 -6.35
N PHE A 22 5.70 -7.64 -5.36
CA PHE A 22 5.84 -6.21 -5.08
C PHE A 22 6.87 -5.49 -5.98
N HIS A 23 7.78 -6.24 -6.61
CA HIS A 23 8.80 -5.68 -7.53
C HIS A 23 8.38 -5.68 -9.00
N SER A 24 7.16 -6.12 -9.33
CA SER A 24 6.60 -5.80 -10.63
C SER A 24 6.17 -4.33 -10.56
N ASP A 25 6.85 -3.46 -11.32
CA ASP A 25 6.58 -2.00 -11.36
C ASP A 25 5.07 -1.72 -11.51
N THR A 26 4.39 -2.59 -12.24
CA THR A 26 2.97 -2.52 -12.54
C THR A 26 2.06 -2.83 -11.35
N THR A 27 2.44 -3.71 -10.42
CA THR A 27 1.59 -4.12 -9.28
C THR A 27 1.26 -2.92 -8.38
N MET A 28 2.27 -2.09 -8.08
CA MET A 28 2.09 -0.96 -7.18
C MET A 28 1.19 0.12 -7.79
N GLY A 29 1.29 0.31 -9.12
CA GLY A 29 0.40 1.17 -9.88
C GLY A 29 -1.06 0.75 -9.78
N HIS A 30 -1.35 -0.55 -9.89
CA HIS A 30 -2.71 -1.09 -9.75
C HIS A 30 -3.26 -0.89 -8.33
N ILE A 31 -2.43 -1.10 -7.30
CA ILE A 31 -2.84 -0.86 -5.90
C ILE A 31 -3.25 0.60 -5.71
N LEU A 32 -2.47 1.55 -6.22
CA LEU A 32 -2.83 2.96 -6.09
C LEU A 32 -4.00 3.38 -6.97
N ALA A 33 -4.20 2.74 -8.13
CA ALA A 33 -5.36 2.94 -8.96
C ALA A 33 -6.66 2.43 -8.28
N SER A 34 -6.57 1.52 -7.32
CA SER A 34 -7.71 1.07 -6.52
C SER A 34 -8.25 2.13 -5.55
N ILE A 35 -7.50 3.23 -5.31
CA ILE A 35 -8.01 4.37 -4.54
C ILE A 35 -9.26 4.89 -5.26
N PRO A 36 -10.43 4.99 -4.59
CA PRO A 36 -11.65 5.30 -5.31
C PRO A 36 -11.57 6.68 -5.95
N GLN A 37 -11.89 6.72 -7.25
CA GLN A 37 -11.62 7.88 -8.10
C GLN A 37 -12.36 9.13 -7.63
N ASP A 38 -13.52 8.99 -6.99
CA ASP A 38 -14.26 10.12 -6.43
C ASP A 38 -13.48 10.87 -5.34
N TYR A 39 -12.64 10.19 -4.56
CA TYR A 39 -11.77 10.83 -3.58
C TYR A 39 -10.64 11.62 -4.24
N VAL A 40 -10.01 11.03 -5.27
CA VAL A 40 -8.97 11.71 -6.05
C VAL A 40 -9.52 12.98 -6.71
N GLN A 41 -10.67 12.85 -7.37
CA GLN A 41 -11.35 13.98 -8.02
C GLN A 41 -11.75 15.06 -7.01
N ARG A 42 -12.34 14.66 -5.88
CA ARG A 42 -12.71 15.59 -4.80
C ARG A 42 -11.47 16.33 -4.28
N ALA A 43 -10.39 15.61 -3.97
CA ALA A 43 -9.16 16.21 -3.45
C ALA A 43 -8.53 17.22 -4.41
N LEU A 44 -8.52 16.91 -5.71
CA LEU A 44 -8.03 17.83 -6.73
C LEU A 44 -8.96 19.04 -6.92
N SER A 45 -10.27 18.85 -6.82
CA SER A 45 -11.26 19.93 -6.96
C SER A 45 -11.23 20.92 -5.79
N GLU A 46 -11.23 20.42 -4.55
CA GLU A 46 -11.24 21.23 -3.32
C GLU A 46 -9.95 22.03 -3.14
N THR A 47 -8.85 21.55 -3.71
CA THR A 47 -7.54 22.22 -3.67
C THR A 47 -7.26 23.04 -4.92
N HIS A 48 -8.21 23.12 -5.86
CA HIS A 48 -8.06 23.79 -7.15
C HIS A 48 -6.85 23.30 -7.97
N LYS A 49 -6.53 22.02 -7.85
CA LYS A 49 -5.45 21.34 -8.58
C LYS A 49 -5.95 20.43 -9.69
N HIS A 50 -7.25 20.42 -10.00
CA HIS A 50 -7.76 19.69 -11.16
C HIS A 50 -7.07 20.15 -12.47
N SER A 51 -6.77 19.21 -13.38
CA SER A 51 -6.23 19.58 -14.68
C SER A 51 -7.31 20.28 -15.50
N MET A 52 -7.01 21.47 -16.02
CA MET A 52 -7.90 22.18 -16.95
C MET A 52 -7.73 21.75 -18.41
N ARG A 53 -6.60 21.11 -18.72
CA ARG A 53 -6.30 20.53 -20.03
C ARG A 53 -5.54 19.23 -19.80
N GLN A 54 -5.88 18.18 -20.55
CA GLN A 54 -5.07 16.97 -20.58
C GLN A 54 -3.74 17.30 -21.27
N ARG A 55 -2.66 17.23 -20.49
CA ARG A 55 -1.27 17.40 -20.91
C ARG A 55 -0.54 16.12 -20.54
N LEU A 56 0.70 15.96 -21.01
CA LEU A 56 1.58 14.80 -20.75
C LEU A 56 1.58 14.29 -19.28
N LEU A 57 1.39 15.19 -18.32
CA LEU A 57 1.37 14.87 -16.90
C LEU A 57 0.12 15.50 -16.28
N PRO A 58 -1.06 14.89 -16.38
CA PRO A 58 -2.26 15.38 -15.71
C PRO A 58 -2.12 15.22 -14.20
N ASN A 59 -2.69 16.14 -13.43
CA ASN A 59 -2.64 16.11 -11.97
C ASN A 59 -3.40 14.90 -11.37
N GLU A 60 -4.39 14.39 -12.11
CA GLU A 60 -5.15 13.16 -11.85
C GLU A 60 -4.22 11.94 -11.78
N ALA A 61 -3.25 11.82 -12.70
CA ALA A 61 -2.22 10.80 -12.60
C ALA A 61 -1.13 11.20 -11.58
N MET A 62 -0.70 12.46 -11.59
CA MET A 62 0.45 12.93 -10.80
C MET A 62 0.24 12.84 -9.29
N ILE A 63 -1.00 12.81 -8.80
CA ILE A 63 -1.28 12.60 -7.37
C ILE A 63 -0.79 11.24 -6.87
N HIS A 64 -0.78 10.21 -7.74
CA HIS A 64 -0.29 8.88 -7.41
C HIS A 64 1.23 8.77 -7.40
N PHE A 65 1.93 9.65 -8.13
CA PHE A 65 3.39 9.56 -8.29
C PHE A 65 4.17 9.74 -6.97
N PRO A 66 3.87 10.73 -6.10
CA PRO A 66 4.49 10.81 -4.76
C PRO A 66 4.19 9.62 -3.86
N MET A 67 3.03 8.98 -4.03
CA MET A 67 2.69 7.76 -3.29
C MET A 67 3.54 6.59 -3.78
N LEU A 68 3.70 6.44 -5.09
CA LEU A 68 4.62 5.45 -5.69
C LEU A 68 6.06 5.66 -5.23
N LEU A 69 6.54 6.91 -5.19
CA LEU A 69 7.88 7.23 -4.69
C LEU A 69 8.08 6.80 -3.22
N GLY A 70 7.03 6.87 -2.40
CA GLY A 70 7.07 6.39 -1.01
C GLY A 70 6.99 4.87 -0.89
N LEU A 71 6.36 4.19 -1.86
CA LEU A 71 6.22 2.74 -1.89
C LEU A 71 7.41 2.03 -2.56
N GLN A 72 8.09 2.71 -3.48
CA GLN A 72 9.21 2.21 -4.29
C GLN A 72 10.47 3.06 -4.04
N MET A 73 10.82 3.27 -2.77
CA MET A 73 11.92 4.16 -2.36
C MET A 73 13.31 3.72 -2.87
N ASP A 74 13.44 2.46 -3.28
CA ASP A 74 14.65 1.84 -3.83
C ASP A 74 14.82 2.06 -5.34
N LEU A 75 13.81 2.59 -6.03
CA LEU A 75 13.82 2.78 -7.47
C LEU A 75 14.11 4.24 -7.88
N PRO A 76 14.80 4.46 -9.02
CA PRO A 76 14.97 5.79 -9.58
C PRO A 76 13.65 6.32 -10.17
N TYR A 77 13.54 7.65 -10.33
CA TYR A 77 12.30 8.32 -10.74
C TYR A 77 11.69 7.77 -12.03
N GLY A 78 12.52 7.45 -13.03
CA GLY A 78 12.06 6.91 -14.30
C GLY A 78 11.41 5.53 -14.18
N GLU A 79 11.93 4.67 -13.29
CA GLU A 79 11.35 3.34 -13.04
C GLU A 79 10.04 3.47 -12.26
N VAL A 80 10.00 4.33 -11.24
CA VAL A 80 8.75 4.66 -10.51
C VAL A 80 7.68 5.23 -11.45
N PHE A 81 8.09 5.98 -12.49
CA PHE A 81 7.16 6.51 -13.48
C PHE A 81 6.52 5.42 -14.34
N LYS A 82 7.21 4.31 -14.62
CA LYS A 82 6.60 3.17 -15.35
C LYS A 82 5.45 2.56 -14.57
N SER A 83 5.53 2.53 -13.24
CA SER A 83 4.43 2.10 -12.37
C SER A 83 3.18 2.97 -12.55
N LEU A 84 3.34 4.22 -13.01
CA LEU A 84 2.23 5.12 -13.28
C LEU A 84 1.42 4.69 -14.51
N GLU A 85 1.96 3.84 -15.39
CA GLU A 85 1.24 3.34 -16.59
C GLU A 85 -0.08 2.65 -16.21
N ALA A 86 -0.07 1.83 -15.17
CA ALA A 86 -1.29 1.18 -14.66
C ALA A 86 -2.33 2.21 -14.18
N VAL A 87 -1.85 3.33 -13.61
CA VAL A 87 -2.73 4.44 -13.22
C VAL A 87 -3.32 5.12 -14.45
N TYR A 88 -2.56 5.36 -15.52
CA TYR A 88 -3.13 5.92 -16.75
C TYR A 88 -4.21 5.01 -17.35
N GLU A 89 -3.96 3.70 -17.40
CA GLU A 89 -4.90 2.71 -17.92
C GLU A 89 -6.21 2.67 -17.12
N GLU A 90 -6.13 2.54 -15.80
CA GLU A 90 -7.30 2.49 -14.92
C GLU A 90 -8.10 3.80 -14.93
N LEU A 91 -7.43 4.94 -15.08
CA LEU A 91 -8.08 6.25 -15.18
C LEU A 91 -8.63 6.56 -16.58
N GLY A 92 -8.40 5.69 -17.58
CA GLY A 92 -8.76 5.94 -18.98
C GLY A 92 -8.09 7.18 -19.56
N LEU A 93 -6.89 7.51 -19.08
CA LEU A 93 -6.12 8.67 -19.53
C LEU A 93 -5.18 8.27 -20.67
N GLU A 94 -5.01 9.17 -21.63
CA GLU A 94 -3.99 8.99 -22.66
C GLU A 94 -2.59 8.99 -22.04
N ARG A 95 -1.89 7.88 -22.23
CA ARG A 95 -0.51 7.73 -21.82
C ARG A 95 0.40 8.64 -22.66
N PRO A 96 1.44 9.25 -22.05
CA PRO A 96 2.55 9.83 -22.79
C PRO A 96 3.17 8.89 -23.83
N GLU A 97 3.24 9.32 -25.10
CA GLU A 97 3.98 8.58 -26.15
C GLU A 97 5.48 8.51 -25.83
N GLU A 98 6.03 9.58 -25.24
CA GLU A 98 7.42 9.65 -24.80
C GLU A 98 7.51 9.80 -23.28
N PHE A 99 8.51 9.13 -22.69
CA PHE A 99 8.78 9.28 -21.26
C PHE A 99 9.17 10.72 -20.93
N PRO A 100 8.49 11.36 -19.97
CA PRO A 100 8.85 12.70 -19.54
C PRO A 100 10.23 12.69 -18.89
N SER A 101 10.99 13.75 -19.12
CA SER A 101 12.27 13.94 -18.42
C SER A 101 12.07 14.05 -16.91
N GLU A 102 13.09 13.71 -16.13
CA GLU A 102 13.05 13.87 -14.67
C GLU A 102 12.72 15.32 -14.26
N ALA A 103 13.27 16.30 -14.98
CA ALA A 103 12.96 17.71 -14.77
C ALA A 103 11.46 18.01 -14.97
N ALA A 104 10.81 17.38 -15.97
CA ALA A 104 9.38 17.52 -16.21
C ALA A 104 8.56 16.87 -15.08
N MET A 105 8.96 15.70 -14.60
CA MET A 105 8.33 15.02 -13.46
C MET A 105 8.43 15.86 -12.17
N VAL A 106 9.62 16.37 -11.86
CA VAL A 106 9.84 17.26 -10.71
C VAL A 106 9.00 18.52 -10.84
N LYS A 107 8.91 19.12 -12.03
CA LYS A 107 8.08 20.31 -12.28
C LYS A 107 6.59 20.01 -12.11
N ALA A 108 6.11 18.85 -12.58
CA ALA A 108 4.73 18.43 -12.42
C ALA A 108 4.38 18.20 -10.94
N ARG A 109 5.26 17.55 -10.17
CA ARG A 109 5.07 17.39 -8.72
C ARG A 109 5.05 18.72 -7.99
N LYS A 110 5.95 19.64 -8.33
CA LYS A 110 5.93 21.01 -7.76
C LYS A 110 4.64 21.76 -8.10
N ARG A 111 4.11 21.57 -9.30
CA ARG A 111 2.82 22.17 -9.72
C ARG A 111 1.65 21.58 -8.93
N LEU A 112 1.64 20.27 -8.71
CA LEU A 112 0.62 19.60 -7.91
C LEU A 112 0.61 20.15 -6.48
N GLY A 113 1.77 20.24 -5.84
CA GLY A 113 1.87 20.62 -4.42
C GLY A 113 1.52 19.45 -3.49
N PHE A 114 1.48 19.73 -2.19
CA PHE A 114 1.16 18.71 -1.17
C PHE A 114 -0.31 18.76 -0.74
N GLU A 115 -1.01 19.85 -1.05
CA GLU A 115 -2.36 20.13 -0.60
C GLU A 115 -3.36 19.04 -1.02
N PRO A 116 -3.36 18.54 -2.28
CA PRO A 116 -4.26 17.45 -2.67
C PRO A 116 -3.98 16.14 -1.95
N LEU A 117 -2.71 15.82 -1.69
CA LEU A 117 -2.31 14.62 -0.97
C LEU A 117 -2.76 14.67 0.49
N LYS A 118 -2.60 15.82 1.14
CA LYS A 118 -3.08 16.04 2.50
C LYS A 118 -4.61 15.90 2.57
N ASN A 119 -5.33 16.57 1.68
CA ASN A 119 -6.79 16.50 1.64
C ASN A 119 -7.28 15.08 1.31
N LEU A 120 -6.65 14.38 0.37
CA LEU A 120 -6.94 12.98 0.08
C LEU A 120 -6.74 12.09 1.32
N LEU A 121 -5.62 12.27 2.03
CA LEU A 121 -5.35 11.54 3.26
C LEU A 121 -6.42 11.82 4.33
N GLU A 122 -6.77 13.09 4.56
CA GLU A 122 -7.82 13.47 5.51
C GLU A 122 -9.18 12.87 5.14
N GLN A 123 -9.54 12.85 3.85
CA GLN A 123 -10.77 12.21 3.39
C GLN A 123 -10.74 10.70 3.63
N VAL A 124 -9.63 10.02 3.36
CA VAL A 124 -9.51 8.56 3.55
C VAL A 124 -9.50 8.20 5.03
N VAL A 125 -8.75 8.92 5.86
CA VAL A 125 -8.67 8.67 7.31
C VAL A 125 -9.98 8.99 8.02
N SER A 126 -10.75 9.97 7.54
CA SER A 126 -12.07 10.30 8.11
C SER A 126 -13.17 9.28 7.77
N GLN A 127 -12.92 8.34 6.85
CA GLN A 127 -13.80 7.19 6.62
C GLN A 127 -13.61 6.14 7.72
N GLN A 128 -14.04 6.45 8.94
CA GLN A 128 -14.30 5.39 9.90
C GLN A 128 -15.48 4.56 9.38
N PRO A 129 -15.38 3.22 9.35
CA PRO A 129 -16.52 2.39 8.96
C PRO A 129 -17.72 2.75 9.85
N CYS A 130 -18.85 3.03 9.21
CA CYS A 130 -20.09 3.24 9.95
C CYS A 130 -20.37 1.97 10.79
N PRO A 131 -20.89 2.05 12.02
CA PRO A 131 -21.32 0.87 12.78
C PRO A 131 -22.33 -0.02 12.04
N LYS A 132 -22.97 0.50 10.99
CA LYS A 132 -23.89 -0.23 10.10
C LYS A 132 -23.22 -0.86 8.88
N SER A 133 -21.92 -0.65 8.66
CA SER A 133 -21.18 -1.26 7.56
C SER A 133 -21.13 -2.77 7.76
N PRO A 134 -21.73 -3.57 6.85
CA PRO A 134 -21.73 -5.02 6.97
C PRO A 134 -20.29 -5.54 7.06
N ASN A 135 -20.02 -6.41 8.03
CA ASN A 135 -18.70 -7.02 8.25
C ASN A 135 -17.55 -6.05 8.55
N ALA A 136 -17.81 -4.79 8.91
CA ALA A 136 -16.75 -3.87 9.34
C ALA A 136 -16.38 -4.04 10.82
N TYR A 137 -17.21 -4.75 11.59
CA TYR A 137 -17.02 -4.96 13.01
C TYR A 137 -17.20 -6.43 13.39
N TYR A 138 -16.35 -6.90 14.30
CA TYR A 138 -16.48 -8.19 14.95
C TYR A 138 -16.48 -7.99 16.47
N ASN A 139 -17.57 -8.40 17.14
CA ASN A 139 -17.75 -8.24 18.59
C ASN A 139 -17.45 -6.81 19.12
N GLY A 140 -17.90 -5.79 18.39
CA GLY A 140 -17.69 -4.38 18.75
C GLY A 140 -16.30 -3.83 18.42
N LEU A 141 -15.40 -4.63 17.86
CA LEU A 141 -14.08 -4.21 17.40
C LEU A 141 -14.09 -4.01 15.89
N MET A 142 -13.47 -2.92 15.42
CA MET A 142 -13.32 -2.64 13.99
C MET A 142 -12.39 -3.68 13.36
N LEU A 143 -12.85 -4.32 12.27
CA LEU A 143 -12.02 -5.24 11.50
C LEU A 143 -11.05 -4.44 10.64
N THR A 144 -9.80 -4.35 11.09
CA THR A 144 -8.68 -3.77 10.33
C THR A 144 -7.75 -4.88 9.84
N ALA A 145 -7.28 -4.77 8.60
CA ALA A 145 -6.20 -5.62 8.11
C ALA A 145 -4.88 -5.15 8.75
N THR A 146 -4.50 -5.80 9.85
CA THR A 146 -3.20 -5.59 10.50
C THR A 146 -2.23 -6.64 9.97
N ASP A 147 -1.06 -6.22 9.48
CA ASP A 147 -0.02 -7.17 9.06
C ASP A 147 0.38 -8.08 10.22
N GLY A 148 0.55 -9.37 9.93
CA GLY A 148 0.86 -10.37 10.94
C GLY A 148 2.24 -10.09 11.53
N THR A 149 2.31 -9.90 12.86
CA THR A 149 3.61 -9.72 13.53
C THR A 149 4.13 -11.06 13.99
N ILE A 150 5.40 -11.34 13.69
CA ILE A 150 6.09 -12.54 14.17
C ILE A 150 6.85 -12.19 15.45
N PHE A 151 6.62 -12.97 16.50
CA PHE A 151 7.30 -12.84 17.79
C PHE A 151 8.16 -14.07 18.04
N ASP A 152 9.39 -13.85 18.52
CA ASP A 152 10.18 -14.93 19.13
C ASP A 152 9.61 -15.21 20.52
N VAL A 153 9.41 -16.49 20.83
CA VAL A 153 8.96 -16.95 22.16
C VAL A 153 10.09 -17.70 22.86
N GLU A 154 9.97 -17.88 24.17
CA GLU A 154 10.95 -18.61 24.96
C GLU A 154 11.17 -20.03 24.42
N ASP A 155 12.43 -20.46 24.36
CA ASP A 155 12.84 -21.79 23.94
C ASP A 155 12.54 -22.83 25.03
N SER A 156 11.28 -23.26 25.11
CA SER A 156 10.79 -24.28 26.02
C SER A 156 10.19 -25.47 25.27
N LYS A 157 10.08 -26.63 25.94
CA LYS A 157 9.47 -27.82 25.34
C LYS A 157 8.01 -27.57 24.95
N GLU A 158 7.32 -26.74 25.72
CA GLU A 158 5.94 -26.35 25.52
C GLU A 158 5.79 -25.46 24.26
N ASN A 159 6.71 -24.50 24.06
CA ASN A 159 6.66 -23.57 22.93
C ASN A 159 7.27 -24.12 21.65
N ALA A 160 7.99 -25.24 21.70
CA ALA A 160 8.58 -25.89 20.52
C ALA A 160 7.51 -26.26 19.46
N ILE A 161 6.24 -26.38 19.84
CA ILE A 161 5.10 -26.61 18.94
C ILE A 161 4.94 -25.52 17.88
N PHE A 162 5.37 -24.28 18.16
CA PHE A 162 5.27 -23.16 17.24
C PHE A 162 6.30 -23.23 16.10
N GLY A 163 7.33 -24.07 16.27
CA GLY A 163 8.36 -24.31 15.27
C GLY A 163 9.40 -23.19 15.17
N TYR A 164 10.57 -23.55 14.65
CA TYR A 164 11.72 -22.65 14.53
C TYR A 164 11.87 -22.13 13.10
N PRO A 165 12.19 -20.84 12.91
CA PRO A 165 12.45 -20.30 11.59
C PRO A 165 13.69 -20.97 10.99
N LYS A 166 13.59 -21.47 9.75
CA LYS A 166 14.75 -22.00 9.03
C LYS A 166 15.27 -20.98 8.01
N ASN A 167 16.59 -21.00 7.80
CA ASN A 167 17.28 -20.33 6.70
C ASN A 167 18.39 -21.25 6.14
N GLN A 168 19.16 -20.78 5.18
CA GLN A 168 20.25 -21.57 4.54
C GLN A 168 21.35 -22.03 5.52
N LYS A 169 21.44 -21.41 6.71
CA LYS A 169 22.42 -21.73 7.76
C LYS A 169 21.88 -22.62 8.87
N GLY A 170 20.60 -23.00 8.84
CA GLY A 170 19.98 -23.91 9.82
C GLY A 170 18.69 -23.36 10.44
N ALA A 171 18.26 -23.99 11.54
CA ALA A 171 17.14 -23.51 12.35
C ALA A 171 17.58 -22.35 13.26
N GLY A 172 16.68 -21.39 13.47
CA GLY A 172 16.87 -20.29 14.43
C GLY A 172 16.84 -20.78 15.87
N ALA A 173 17.29 -19.92 16.79
CA ALA A 173 17.47 -20.27 18.19
C ALA A 173 16.17 -20.28 19.01
N TYR A 174 15.10 -19.64 18.53
CA TYR A 174 13.84 -19.49 19.25
C TYR A 174 12.65 -19.92 18.38
N PRO A 175 11.62 -20.56 18.96
CA PRO A 175 10.36 -20.77 18.26
C PRO A 175 9.69 -19.43 17.91
N GLN A 176 8.86 -19.41 16.86
CA GLN A 176 8.20 -18.20 16.38
C GLN A 176 6.67 -18.33 16.32
N VAL A 177 5.97 -17.33 16.82
CA VAL A 177 4.51 -17.21 16.74
C VAL A 177 4.15 -16.07 15.79
N SER A 178 3.30 -16.34 14.80
CA SER A 178 2.67 -15.30 13.98
C SER A 178 1.34 -14.92 14.60
N SER A 179 1.17 -13.65 14.95
CA SER A 179 -0.07 -13.12 15.53
C SER A 179 -0.65 -12.03 14.65
N VAL A 180 -1.95 -12.13 14.40
CA VAL A 180 -2.76 -11.08 13.78
C VAL A 180 -3.60 -10.45 14.88
N MET A 181 -3.38 -9.17 15.14
CA MET A 181 -4.07 -8.45 16.21
C MET A 181 -5.13 -7.51 15.62
N LEU A 182 -6.34 -7.59 16.16
CA LEU A 182 -7.37 -6.57 16.00
C LEU A 182 -7.17 -5.52 17.08
N VAL A 183 -6.71 -4.34 16.69
CA VAL A 183 -6.41 -3.21 17.60
C VAL A 183 -7.33 -2.05 17.25
N ASN A 184 -7.93 -1.43 18.25
CA ASN A 184 -8.73 -0.21 18.10
C ASN A 184 -7.90 0.98 18.59
N PHE A 185 -7.85 2.08 17.83
CA PHE A 185 -7.21 3.35 18.21
C PHE A 185 -8.25 4.36 18.71
#